data_AF-A0A5D3YFC6-F1
#
_entry.id   AF-A0A5D3YFC6-F1
#
_cell.length_a   1.000
_cell.length_b   1.000
_cell.length_c   1.000
_cell.angle_alpha   90.00
_cell.angle_beta   90.00
_cell.angle_gamma   90.00
#
_symmetry.space_group_name_H-M   'P 1'
#
loop_
_entity.id
_entity.type
_entity.pdbx_description
1 polymer ?
#
loop_
_entity_poly.entity_id
_entity_poly.type
_entity_poly.pdbx_seq_one_letter_code
_entity_poly.pdbx_strand_id
1 'polypeptide(L)'
;MSKQSSSSITDATTVSLADEEAVKRILVETIFGLWAAVNNLTRLRPSRRERYRVTIFGSARTQPGHWVYKEVKRMAEALAAMGCDIVTGGGPGLMQAANEGAEVAKAPERVHNIGIRVKLPFEQEVNPFVAEAFEHQTFFTRLQHFVLLSDAYIVAPGGIGTVLESTMI
;
A
#
# COMPACT_ATOMS: atom_id res chain seq x y z
N MET A 1 -37.01 25.65 -11.41
CA MET A 1 -37.27 24.83 -10.21
C MET A 1 -37.83 23.49 -10.66
N SER A 2 -37.01 22.44 -10.72
CA SER A 2 -37.48 21.07 -10.79
C SER A 2 -36.58 20.25 -9.88
N LYS A 3 -37.09 19.96 -8.67
CA LYS A 3 -36.42 19.11 -7.69
C LYS A 3 -36.49 17.69 -8.22
N GLN A 4 -35.35 17.14 -8.65
CA GLN A 4 -35.20 15.70 -8.76
C GLN A 4 -35.28 15.11 -7.34
N SER A 5 -36.35 14.37 -7.12
CA SER A 5 -36.57 13.55 -5.94
C SER A 5 -35.56 12.41 -5.96
N SER A 6 -34.55 12.50 -5.09
CA SER A 6 -33.74 11.35 -4.68
C SER A 6 -34.61 10.49 -3.78
N SER A 7 -35.11 9.35 -4.28
CA SER A 7 -35.82 8.37 -3.46
C SER A 7 -34.82 7.74 -2.49
N SER A 8 -34.95 8.11 -1.21
CA SER A 8 -34.19 7.56 -0.09
C SER A 8 -34.52 6.08 0.09
N ILE A 9 -33.47 5.26 0.11
CA ILE A 9 -33.48 3.85 0.50
C ILE A 9 -33.92 3.75 1.96
N THR A 10 -35.13 3.26 2.22
CA THR A 10 -35.53 2.53 3.44
C THR A 10 -36.96 2.04 3.25
N ASP A 11 -37.15 0.93 2.54
CA ASP A 11 -38.37 0.13 2.71
C ASP A 11 -37.95 -1.16 3.42
N ALA A 12 -38.21 -1.22 4.73
CA ALA A 12 -37.79 -2.30 5.61
C ALA A 12 -38.70 -3.53 5.45
N THR A 13 -38.80 -4.03 4.23
CA THR A 13 -39.48 -5.29 3.91
C THR A 13 -38.49 -6.44 3.96
N THR A 14 -38.70 -7.35 4.92
CA THR A 14 -37.94 -8.61 5.03
C THR A 14 -38.09 -9.41 3.74
N VAL A 15 -36.97 -9.72 3.07
CA VAL A 15 -36.95 -10.57 1.87
C VAL A 15 -36.72 -12.02 2.27
N SER A 16 -37.57 -12.93 1.77
CA SER A 16 -37.41 -14.37 1.97
C SER A 16 -36.23 -14.90 1.16
N LEU A 17 -35.43 -15.79 1.75
CA LEU A 17 -34.33 -16.47 1.04
C LEU A 17 -34.81 -17.39 -0.08
N ALA A 18 -36.09 -17.76 -0.10
CA ALA A 18 -36.68 -18.55 -1.18
C ALA A 18 -36.92 -17.73 -2.46
N ASP A 19 -36.94 -16.40 -2.38
CA ASP A 19 -37.01 -15.51 -3.54
C ASP A 19 -35.59 -15.18 -4.02
N GLU A 20 -35.03 -16.07 -4.85
CA GLU A 20 -33.65 -15.95 -5.32
C GLU A 20 -33.38 -14.62 -6.05
N GLU A 21 -34.33 -14.11 -6.82
CA GLU A 21 -34.14 -12.89 -7.62
C GLU A 21 -34.12 -11.65 -6.73
N ALA A 22 -34.99 -11.59 -5.71
CA ALA A 22 -34.94 -10.52 -4.73
C ALA A 22 -33.65 -10.57 -3.89
N VAL A 23 -33.20 -11.76 -3.50
CA VAL A 23 -31.91 -11.95 -2.78
C VAL A 23 -30.73 -11.50 -3.65
N LYS A 24 -30.65 -11.94 -4.91
CA LYS A 24 -29.60 -11.53 -5.85
C LYS A 24 -29.57 -10.02 -6.01
N ARG A 25 -30.73 -9.37 -6.18
CA ARG A 25 -30.82 -7.91 -6.29
C ARG A 25 -30.24 -7.22 -5.06
N ILE A 26 -30.64 -7.62 -3.85
CA ILE A 26 -30.14 -7.01 -2.60
C ILE A 26 -28.62 -7.19 -2.47
N LEU A 27 -28.10 -8.39 -2.75
CA LEU A 27 -26.66 -8.66 -2.69
C LEU A 27 -25.88 -7.76 -3.67
N VAL A 28 -26.34 -7.68 -4.92
CA VAL A 28 -25.72 -6.87 -5.96
C VAL A 28 -25.74 -5.38 -5.60
N GLU A 29 -26.90 -4.85 -5.19
CA GLU A 29 -27.04 -3.45 -4.78
C GLU A 29 -26.19 -3.11 -3.56
N THR A 30 -26.11 -4.01 -2.57
CA THR A 30 -25.31 -3.82 -1.37
C THR A 30 -23.81 -3.82 -1.69
N ILE A 31 -23.35 -4.75 -2.54
CA ILE A 31 -21.95 -4.81 -2.96
C ILE A 31 -21.56 -3.57 -3.75
N PHE A 32 -22.39 -3.14 -4.71
CA PHE A 32 -22.13 -1.92 -5.47
C PHE A 32 -22.23 -0.66 -4.59
N GLY A 33 -23.14 -0.64 -3.61
CA GLY A 33 -23.24 0.43 -2.62
C GLY A 33 -21.98 0.53 -1.76
N LEU A 34 -21.46 -0.59 -1.28
CA LEU A 34 -20.20 -0.66 -0.54
C LEU A 34 -19.03 -0.19 -1.41
N TRP A 35 -18.97 -0.63 -2.67
CA TRP A 35 -17.96 -0.19 -3.63
C TRP A 35 -17.98 1.33 -3.84
N ALA A 36 -19.17 1.91 -4.03
CA ALA A 36 -19.34 3.36 -4.16
C ALA A 36 -18.92 4.11 -2.88
N ALA A 37 -19.26 3.58 -1.70
CA ALA A 37 -18.86 4.16 -0.43
C ALA A 37 -17.33 4.16 -0.26
N VAL A 38 -16.68 3.03 -0.53
CA VAL A 38 -15.20 2.91 -0.50
C VAL A 38 -14.58 3.91 -1.48
N ASN A 39 -15.06 3.97 -2.72
CA ASN A 39 -14.55 4.94 -3.71
C ASN A 39 -14.68 6.39 -3.25
N ASN A 40 -15.80 6.75 -2.63
CA ASN A 40 -15.97 8.09 -2.06
C ASN A 40 -14.95 8.37 -0.96
N LEU A 41 -14.69 7.41 -0.08
CA LEU A 41 -13.68 7.55 0.98
C LEU A 41 -12.26 7.69 0.41
N THR A 42 -11.92 7.01 -0.70
CA THR A 42 -10.59 7.15 -1.32
C THR A 42 -10.30 8.56 -1.87
N ARG A 43 -11.32 9.40 -2.03
CA ARG A 43 -11.18 10.81 -2.42
C ARG A 43 -10.68 11.68 -1.28
N LEU A 44 -10.77 11.20 -0.04
CA LEU A 44 -10.22 11.89 1.13
C LEU A 44 -8.70 11.77 1.08
N ARG A 45 -8.05 12.79 0.55
CA ARG A 45 -6.60 12.95 0.57
C ARG A 45 -6.24 14.09 1.53
N PRO A 46 -5.22 13.94 2.37
CA PRO A 46 -4.70 15.06 3.16
C PRO A 46 -4.33 16.21 2.21
N SER A 47 -4.77 17.43 2.50
CA SER A 47 -4.42 18.62 1.70
C SER A 47 -2.94 18.96 1.74
N ARG A 48 -2.23 18.47 2.77
CA ARG A 48 -0.78 18.53 2.91
C ARG A 48 -0.31 17.22 3.56
N ARG A 49 0.62 16.52 2.92
CA ARG A 49 1.36 15.44 3.58
C ARG A 49 2.43 16.08 4.45
N GLU A 50 2.47 15.73 5.74
CA GLU A 50 3.49 16.25 6.67
C GLU A 50 4.89 15.78 6.28
N ARG A 51 5.00 14.59 5.68
CA ARG A 51 6.26 14.01 5.20
C ARG A 51 6.11 13.47 3.78
N TYR A 52 7.17 13.63 3.00
CA TYR A 52 7.28 13.07 1.65
C TYR A 52 7.60 11.58 1.74
N ARG A 53 6.86 10.73 1.03
CA ARG A 53 6.99 9.26 1.10
C ARG A 53 7.59 8.71 -0.18
N VAL A 54 8.70 8.00 -0.05
CA VAL A 54 9.38 7.34 -1.16
C VAL A 54 9.22 5.84 -1.03
N THR A 55 8.57 5.23 -2.02
CA THR A 55 8.47 3.77 -2.11
C THR A 55 9.65 3.21 -2.90
N ILE A 56 10.31 2.20 -2.34
CA ILE A 56 11.46 1.54 -2.96
C ILE A 56 11.11 0.08 -3.23
N PHE A 57 11.13 -0.29 -4.52
CA PHE A 57 10.97 -1.67 -4.96
C PHE A 57 12.31 -2.29 -5.33
N GLY A 58 12.42 -3.60 -5.16
CA GLY A 58 13.63 -4.34 -5.54
C GLY A 58 13.57 -5.81 -5.17
N SER A 59 14.61 -6.54 -5.56
CA SER A 59 14.74 -7.98 -5.32
C SER A 59 14.71 -8.35 -3.84
N ALA A 60 13.86 -9.30 -3.47
CA ALA A 60 13.87 -9.96 -2.16
C ALA A 60 15.09 -10.90 -1.95
N ARG A 61 15.82 -11.22 -3.02
CA ARG A 61 16.88 -12.24 -3.03
C ARG A 61 18.31 -11.68 -2.93
N THR A 62 18.47 -10.36 -3.01
CA THR A 62 19.81 -9.73 -2.99
C THR A 62 20.39 -9.75 -1.58
N GLN A 63 21.58 -10.30 -1.39
CA GLN A 63 22.19 -10.43 -0.06
C GLN A 63 22.88 -9.13 0.43
N PRO A 64 23.01 -8.90 1.76
CA PRO A 64 23.64 -7.71 2.33
C PRO A 64 25.06 -7.39 1.85
N GLY A 65 25.83 -8.41 1.47
CA GLY A 65 27.19 -8.23 0.94
C GLY A 65 27.23 -7.68 -0.50
N HIS A 66 26.13 -7.75 -1.25
CA HIS A 66 26.07 -7.37 -2.65
C HIS A 66 26.12 -5.86 -2.83
N TRP A 67 26.79 -5.37 -3.89
CA TRP A 67 26.96 -3.93 -4.12
C TRP A 67 25.62 -3.18 -4.23
N VAL A 68 24.62 -3.77 -4.91
CA VAL A 68 23.27 -3.18 -5.03
C VAL A 68 22.62 -3.00 -3.66
N TYR A 69 22.81 -3.93 -2.73
CA TYR A 69 22.27 -3.78 -1.37
C TYR A 69 22.85 -2.54 -0.69
N LYS A 70 24.18 -2.37 -0.79
CA LYS A 70 24.88 -1.21 -0.20
C LYS A 70 24.42 0.12 -0.81
N GLU A 71 24.24 0.16 -2.13
CA GLU A 71 23.78 1.36 -2.82
C GLU A 71 22.32 1.71 -2.47
N VAL A 72 21.43 0.71 -2.43
CA VAL A 72 20.03 0.94 -2.01
C VAL A 72 19.97 1.43 -0.56
N LYS A 73 20.77 0.83 0.34
CA LYS A 73 20.88 1.27 1.73
C LYS A 73 21.34 2.72 1.82
N ARG A 74 22.43 3.07 1.14
CA ARG A 74 22.99 4.43 1.12
C ARG A 74 22.02 5.45 0.56
N MET A 75 21.31 5.10 -0.51
CA MET A 75 20.28 5.94 -1.12
C MET A 75 19.12 6.18 -0.14
N ALA A 76 18.61 5.13 0.50
CA ALA A 76 17.53 5.26 1.48
C ALA A 76 17.95 6.07 2.71
N GLU A 77 19.19 5.91 3.19
CA GLU A 77 19.76 6.72 4.27
C GLU A 77 19.77 8.21 3.90
N ALA A 78 20.20 8.55 2.68
CA ALA A 78 20.22 9.94 2.21
C ALA A 78 18.79 10.53 2.12
N LEU A 79 17.83 9.77 1.59
CA LEU A 79 16.42 10.19 1.52
C LEU A 79 15.83 10.41 2.92
N ALA A 80 16.07 9.48 3.83
CA ALA A 80 15.61 9.59 5.22
C ALA A 80 16.26 10.79 5.93
N ALA A 81 17.56 11.04 5.71
CA ALA A 81 18.24 12.23 6.24
C ALA A 81 17.63 13.55 5.74
N MET A 82 17.00 13.55 4.56
CA MET A 82 16.23 14.69 4.03
C MET A 82 14.81 14.80 4.63
N GLY A 83 14.41 13.89 5.52
CA GLY A 83 13.10 13.84 6.14
C GLY A 83 12.04 13.03 5.39
N CYS A 84 12.44 12.27 4.35
CA CYS A 84 11.52 11.41 3.60
C CYS A 84 11.24 10.11 4.35
N ASP A 85 9.96 9.76 4.48
CA ASP A 85 9.51 8.45 4.94
C ASP A 85 9.83 7.38 3.87
N ILE A 86 10.27 6.20 4.32
CA ILE A 86 10.62 5.09 3.42
C ILE A 86 9.56 4.01 3.50
N VAL A 87 9.05 3.65 2.33
CA VAL A 87 8.00 2.64 2.15
C VAL A 87 8.57 1.49 1.31
N THR A 88 8.36 0.24 1.73
CA THR A 88 8.80 -0.96 1.01
C THR A 88 7.74 -2.05 1.08
N GLY A 89 8.00 -3.21 0.46
CA GLY A 89 7.18 -4.40 0.66
C GLY A 89 7.42 -5.13 2.00
N GLY A 90 8.37 -4.66 2.82
CA GLY A 90 8.67 -5.20 4.16
C GLY A 90 9.42 -6.53 4.20
N GLY A 91 9.75 -7.12 3.06
CA GLY A 91 10.48 -8.38 2.96
C GLY A 91 12.01 -8.24 3.06
N PRO A 92 12.75 -9.33 2.80
CA PRO A 92 14.21 -9.34 2.81
C PRO A 92 14.81 -8.64 1.57
N GLY A 93 16.13 -8.70 1.44
CA GLY A 93 16.85 -8.23 0.27
C GLY A 93 16.88 -6.71 0.16
N LEU A 94 16.57 -6.16 -1.03
CA LEU A 94 16.65 -4.72 -1.27
C LEU A 94 15.59 -3.92 -0.50
N MET A 95 14.46 -4.54 -0.16
CA MET A 95 13.47 -3.93 0.73
C MET A 95 14.07 -3.73 2.13
N GLN A 96 14.71 -4.76 2.67
CA GLN A 96 15.44 -4.67 3.93
C GLN A 96 16.59 -3.65 3.87
N ALA A 97 17.35 -3.61 2.77
CA ALA A 97 18.42 -2.63 2.57
C ALA A 97 17.89 -1.19 2.70
N ALA A 98 16.75 -0.91 2.08
CA ALA A 98 16.11 0.40 2.14
C ALA A 98 15.65 0.73 3.57
N ASN A 99 14.97 -0.19 4.26
CA ASN A 99 14.51 0.05 5.63
C ASN A 99 15.69 0.22 6.61
N GLU A 100 16.74 -0.59 6.46
CA GLU A 100 17.97 -0.48 7.24
C GLU A 100 18.67 0.87 7.03
N GLY A 101 18.73 1.36 5.79
CA GLY A 101 19.31 2.66 5.47
C GLY A 101 18.55 3.81 6.13
N ALA A 102 17.22 3.74 6.09
CA ALA A 102 16.37 4.72 6.74
C ALA A 102 16.51 4.72 8.26
N GLU A 103 16.67 3.55 8.89
CA GLU A 103 16.80 3.41 10.34
C GLU A 103 18.09 4.03 10.88
N VAL A 104 19.20 3.94 10.12
CA VAL A 104 20.49 4.50 10.54
C VAL A 104 20.68 5.98 10.16
N ALA A 105 19.71 6.56 9.45
CA ALA A 105 19.80 7.93 8.97
C ALA A 105 19.73 8.95 10.12
N LYS A 106 20.59 9.96 10.06
CA LYS A 106 20.56 11.09 10.98
C LYS A 106 19.59 12.16 10.47
N ALA A 107 18.31 11.92 10.68
CA ALA A 107 17.26 12.86 10.32
C ALA A 107 16.94 13.83 11.49
N PRO A 108 16.44 15.05 11.21
CA PRO A 108 16.03 16.01 12.25
C PRO A 108 14.88 15.48 13.13
N GLU A 109 14.05 14.61 12.57
CA GLU A 109 12.93 13.96 13.23
C GLU A 109 12.92 12.48 12.83
N ARG A 110 12.33 11.62 13.67
CA ARG A 110 12.26 10.19 13.38
C ARG A 110 11.48 9.95 12.09
N VAL A 111 12.13 9.27 11.16
CA VAL A 111 11.56 8.86 9.87
C VAL A 111 10.77 7.57 10.05
N HIS A 112 9.66 7.42 9.32
CA HIS A 112 8.89 6.18 9.36
C HIS A 112 9.41 5.19 8.33
N ASN A 113 9.62 3.96 8.80
CA ASN A 113 9.87 2.79 7.98
C ASN A 113 8.57 1.98 7.86
N ILE A 114 7.96 2.01 6.67
CA ILE A 114 6.67 1.37 6.41
C ILE A 114 6.86 0.14 5.51
N GLY A 115 6.28 -1.00 5.90
CA GLY A 115 6.26 -2.23 5.11
C GLY A 115 4.84 -2.58 4.68
N ILE A 116 4.52 -2.49 3.38
CA ILE A 116 3.23 -2.91 2.82
C ILE A 116 3.35 -4.31 2.22
N ARG A 117 2.96 -5.30 3.00
CA ARG A 117 3.06 -6.72 2.66
C ARG A 117 1.83 -7.26 1.96
N VAL A 118 2.02 -8.41 1.32
CA VAL A 118 0.93 -9.28 0.86
C VAL A 118 1.12 -10.67 1.45
N LYS A 119 0.03 -11.32 1.83
CA LYS A 119 0.04 -12.70 2.30
C LYS A 119 0.47 -13.63 1.16
N LEU A 120 1.55 -14.37 1.39
CA LEU A 120 2.13 -15.33 0.46
C LEU A 120 2.41 -16.64 1.23
N PRO A 121 2.55 -17.79 0.55
CA PRO A 121 2.97 -19.03 1.21
C PRO A 121 4.46 -19.00 1.65
N PHE A 122 5.19 -17.95 1.31
CA PHE A 122 6.60 -17.71 1.62
C PHE A 122 6.80 -16.23 2.00
N GLU A 123 8.01 -15.84 2.43
CA GLU A 123 8.36 -14.44 2.77
C GLU A 123 7.40 -13.80 3.80
N GLN A 124 7.12 -14.53 4.88
CA GLN A 124 6.16 -14.13 5.91
C GLN A 124 6.77 -13.34 7.07
N GLU A 125 8.09 -13.17 7.10
CA GLU A 125 8.76 -12.37 8.13
C GLU A 125 8.91 -10.92 7.67
N VAL A 126 8.55 -9.99 8.56
CA VAL A 126 8.85 -8.58 8.36
C VAL A 126 10.32 -8.37 8.70
N ASN A 127 11.06 -7.66 7.85
CA ASN A 127 12.43 -7.31 8.18
C ASN A 127 12.49 -6.43 9.46
N PRO A 128 13.56 -6.52 10.27
CA PRO A 128 13.59 -5.94 11.62
C PRO A 128 13.62 -4.41 11.66
N PHE A 129 13.77 -3.75 10.51
CA PHE A 129 13.87 -2.29 10.41
C PHE A 129 12.52 -1.62 10.08
N VAL A 130 11.47 -2.41 9.80
CA VAL A 130 10.12 -1.89 9.59
C VAL A 130 9.51 -1.49 10.92
N ALA A 131 9.10 -0.22 11.04
CA ALA A 131 8.42 0.30 12.22
C ALA A 131 6.90 0.05 12.17
N GLU A 132 6.29 0.18 10.98
CA GLU A 132 4.87 -0.03 10.76
C GLU A 132 4.66 -1.00 9.59
N ALA A 133 3.92 -2.08 9.82
CA ALA A 133 3.64 -3.08 8.80
C ALA A 133 2.14 -3.18 8.52
N PHE A 134 1.78 -3.17 7.24
CA PHE A 134 0.43 -3.43 6.76
C PHE A 134 0.41 -4.75 6.01
N GLU A 135 -0.59 -5.59 6.25
CA GLU A 135 -0.74 -6.86 5.54
C GLU A 135 -2.01 -6.87 4.70
N HIS A 136 -1.84 -7.13 3.40
CA HIS A 136 -2.93 -7.29 2.45
C HIS A 136 -3.15 -8.75 2.09
N GLN A 137 -4.41 -9.15 1.91
CA GLN A 137 -4.74 -10.50 1.43
C GLN A 137 -4.60 -10.66 -0.08
N THR A 138 -4.69 -9.55 -0.83
CA THR A 138 -4.61 -9.56 -2.29
C THR A 138 -3.50 -8.64 -2.78
N PHE A 139 -2.96 -8.97 -3.95
CA PHE A 139 -1.95 -8.14 -4.58
C PHE A 139 -2.50 -6.77 -5.02
N PHE A 140 -3.76 -6.74 -5.46
CA PHE A 140 -4.40 -5.52 -5.97
C PHE A 140 -4.57 -4.46 -4.87
N THR A 141 -5.07 -4.85 -3.69
CA THR A 141 -5.24 -3.91 -2.57
C THR A 141 -3.88 -3.39 -2.06
N ARG A 142 -2.84 -4.23 -2.12
CA ARG A 142 -1.46 -3.81 -1.82
C ARG A 142 -0.96 -2.74 -2.79
N LEU A 143 -1.14 -2.95 -4.09
CA LEU A 143 -0.75 -1.96 -5.11
C LEU A 143 -1.49 -0.64 -4.91
N GLN A 144 -2.80 -0.69 -4.71
CA GLN A 144 -3.60 0.51 -4.44
C GLN A 144 -3.09 1.24 -3.20
N HIS A 145 -2.64 0.52 -2.17
CA HIS A 145 -2.05 1.14 -0.99
C HIS A 145 -0.73 1.85 -1.32
N PHE A 146 0.16 1.25 -2.12
CA PHE A 146 1.36 1.96 -2.60
C PHE A 146 1.00 3.25 -3.35
N VAL A 147 0.04 3.19 -4.29
CA VAL A 147 -0.44 4.36 -5.05
C VAL A 147 -0.94 5.48 -4.13
N LEU A 148 -1.75 5.12 -3.14
CA LEU A 148 -2.37 6.10 -2.25
C LEU A 148 -1.41 6.64 -1.19
N LEU A 149 -0.36 5.89 -0.83
CA LEU A 149 0.56 6.25 0.23
C LEU A 149 1.79 7.04 -0.25
N SER A 150 2.31 6.74 -1.45
CA SER A 150 3.61 7.22 -1.91
C SER A 150 3.52 8.54 -2.68
N ASP A 151 4.59 9.33 -2.64
CA ASP A 151 4.79 10.53 -3.47
C ASP A 151 5.75 10.26 -4.64
N ALA A 152 6.73 9.37 -4.42
CA ALA A 152 7.67 8.94 -5.46
C ALA A 152 7.98 7.45 -5.34
N TYR A 153 8.48 6.90 -6.44
CA TYR A 153 8.89 5.51 -6.55
C TYR A 153 10.33 5.43 -7.04
N ILE A 154 11.09 4.52 -6.44
CA ILE A 154 12.41 4.13 -6.91
C ILE A 154 12.41 2.64 -7.17
N VAL A 155 12.83 2.26 -8.38
CA VAL A 155 12.87 0.87 -8.82
C VAL A 155 14.33 0.42 -8.88
N ALA A 156 14.74 -0.37 -7.89
CA ALA A 156 16.04 -1.03 -7.89
C ALA A 156 15.99 -2.37 -8.66
N PRO A 157 17.14 -2.96 -9.02
CA PRO A 157 17.17 -4.26 -9.69
C PRO A 157 16.34 -5.33 -8.97
N GLY A 158 15.45 -5.99 -9.73
CA GLY A 158 14.42 -6.84 -9.16
C GLY A 158 13.94 -7.93 -10.11
N GLY A 159 13.11 -8.82 -9.56
CA GLY A 159 12.49 -9.91 -10.32
C GLY A 159 11.10 -9.54 -10.84
N ILE A 160 10.27 -10.56 -11.06
CA ILE A 160 8.90 -10.41 -11.57
C ILE A 160 8.06 -9.48 -10.68
N GLY A 161 8.16 -9.60 -9.35
CA GLY A 161 7.42 -8.75 -8.42
C GLY A 161 7.72 -7.27 -8.62
N THR A 162 9.01 -6.92 -8.70
CA THR A 162 9.47 -5.54 -8.93
C THR A 162 9.02 -4.99 -10.27
N VAL A 163 9.09 -5.79 -11.35
CA VAL A 163 8.59 -5.37 -12.66
C VAL A 163 7.10 -5.09 -12.60
N LEU A 164 6.35 -6.03 -12.03
CA LEU A 164 4.90 -5.96 -11.92
C LEU A 164 4.44 -4.78 -11.06
N GLU A 165 5.17 -4.46 -9.98
CA GLU A 165 4.98 -3.21 -9.23
C GLU A 165 5.26 -2.02 -10.15
N SER A 166 6.47 -1.91 -10.72
CA SER A 166 6.86 -0.74 -11.54
C SER A 166 5.95 -0.44 -12.75
N THR A 167 5.23 -1.43 -13.27
CA THR A 167 4.36 -1.27 -14.44
C THR A 167 2.89 -1.02 -14.09
N MET A 168 2.47 -1.23 -12.84
CA MET A 168 1.06 -1.17 -12.44
C MET A 168 0.75 -0.06 -11.43
N ILE A 169 1.72 0.80 -11.12
CA ILE A 169 1.58 1.95 -10.22
C ILE A 169 1.58 3.23 -11.05
#